data_AF-A0A0P1NU85-F1
#
_entry.id   AF-A0A0P1NU85-F1
#
_cell.length_a   1.000
_cell.length_b   1.000
_cell.length_c   1.000
_cell.angle_alpha   90.00
_cell.angle_beta   90.00
_cell.angle_gamma   90.00
#
_symmetry.space_group_name_H-M   'P 1'
#
loop_
_entity.id
_entity.type
_entity.pdbx_description
1 polymer ?
#
loop_
_entity_poly.entity_id
_entity_poly.type
_entity_poly.pdbx_seq_one_letter_code
_entity_poly.pdbx_strand_id
1 'polypeptide(L)'
;MADTTKQKVFKLVKEYLKEKPEGARYSEIIDFLKSQLPGVPENTLHGSVWSFRQRIVNGEEKEVIIPERGIYLLSEYQKGELPFKKEEIKIKEEDFYEKFADYLVKELEECTKAISLGGNRFQDKWGTPDVLGVYKFSEAEPIRPPLEIVSAIHQPAATYGFPARFFLCIEQESVLF
;
A
#
# COMPACT_ATOMS: atom_id res chain seq x y z
N MET A 1 2.16 40.94 -22.68
CA MET A 1 2.93 40.53 -21.49
C MET A 1 3.21 39.04 -21.65
N ALA A 2 4.47 38.60 -21.57
CA ALA A 2 4.81 37.20 -21.77
C ALA A 2 4.34 36.39 -20.56
N ASP A 3 3.47 35.40 -20.78
CA ASP A 3 3.01 34.51 -19.72
C ASP A 3 4.19 33.76 -19.09
N THR A 4 4.28 33.81 -17.77
CA THR A 4 5.28 33.04 -17.03
C THR A 4 5.05 31.54 -17.24
N THR A 5 6.11 30.72 -17.17
CA THR A 5 6.02 29.26 -17.35
C THR A 5 4.95 28.64 -16.44
N LYS A 6 4.79 29.16 -15.22
CA LYS A 6 3.77 28.73 -14.25
C LYS A 6 2.34 28.99 -14.75
N GLN A 7 2.08 30.18 -15.29
CA GLN A 7 0.76 30.54 -15.83
C GLN A 7 0.40 29.66 -17.03
N LYS A 8 1.38 29.37 -17.91
CA LYS A 8 1.18 28.43 -19.02
C LYS A 8 0.80 27.04 -18.54
N VAL A 9 1.51 26.52 -17.53
CA VAL A 9 1.19 25.24 -16.89
C VAL A 9 -0.22 25.24 -16.33
N PHE A 10 -0.63 26.29 -15.60
CA PHE A 10 -1.98 26.33 -15.00
C PHE A 10 -3.08 26.33 -16.05
N LYS A 11 -2.88 27.08 -17.14
CA LYS A 11 -3.82 27.12 -18.25
C LYS A 11 -3.97 25.74 -18.90
N LEU A 12 -2.85 25.09 -19.22
CA LEU A 12 -2.85 23.74 -19.81
C LEU A 12 -3.49 22.70 -18.89
N VAL A 13 -3.25 22.76 -17.58
CA VAL A 13 -3.88 21.85 -16.62
C VAL A 13 -5.39 22.05 -16.59
N LYS A 14 -5.87 23.31 -16.59
CA LYS A 14 -7.32 23.59 -16.65
C LYS A 14 -7.94 23.11 -17.95
N GLU A 15 -7.28 23.31 -19.09
CA GLU A 15 -7.74 22.80 -20.39
C GLU A 15 -7.82 21.28 -20.39
N TYR A 16 -6.79 20.59 -19.90
CA TYR A 16 -6.77 19.13 -19.78
C TYR A 16 -7.89 18.58 -18.88
N LEU A 17 -8.18 19.27 -17.77
CA LEU A 17 -9.27 18.89 -16.87
C LEU A 17 -10.67 19.13 -17.47
N LYS A 18 -10.82 20.04 -18.44
CA LYS A 18 -12.10 20.22 -19.15
C LYS A 18 -12.41 19.07 -20.09
N GLU A 19 -11.39 18.43 -20.66
CA GLU A 19 -11.55 17.27 -21.55
C GLU A 19 -11.89 16.00 -20.77
N LYS A 20 -11.54 15.93 -19.47
CA LYS A 20 -11.73 14.77 -18.61
C LYS A 20 -12.75 15.03 -17.48
N PRO A 21 -14.05 14.74 -17.69
CA PRO A 21 -15.08 14.93 -16.67
C PRO A 21 -14.91 13.99 -15.45
N GLU A 22 -14.16 12.89 -15.59
CA GLU A 22 -13.81 11.96 -14.51
C GLU A 22 -12.66 12.43 -13.62
N GLY A 23 -11.97 13.50 -14.02
CA GLY A 23 -10.75 13.99 -13.39
C GLY A 23 -9.49 13.34 -13.94
N ALA A 24 -8.33 13.83 -13.51
CA ALA A 24 -7.04 13.33 -13.97
C ALA A 24 -6.12 13.02 -12.79
N ARG A 25 -5.32 11.95 -12.93
CA ARG A 25 -4.27 11.65 -11.96
C ARG A 25 -3.08 12.59 -12.13
N TYR A 26 -2.37 12.83 -11.04
CA TYR A 26 -1.15 13.63 -11.02
C TYR A 26 -0.13 13.19 -12.09
N SER A 27 0.09 11.87 -12.24
CA SER A 27 1.00 11.32 -13.23
C SER A 27 0.56 11.67 -14.65
N GLU A 28 -0.72 11.51 -14.97
CA GLU A 28 -1.27 11.83 -16.29
C GLU A 28 -1.13 13.32 -16.62
N ILE A 29 -1.34 14.19 -15.62
CA ILE A 29 -1.15 15.63 -15.78
C ILE A 29 0.31 15.95 -16.09
N ILE A 30 1.26 15.31 -15.39
CA ILE A 30 2.70 15.52 -15.64
C ILE A 30 3.08 15.01 -17.03
N ASP A 31 2.61 13.84 -17.44
CA ASP A 31 2.90 13.26 -18.77
C ASP A 31 2.32 14.13 -19.91
N PHE A 32 1.10 14.65 -19.71
CA PHE A 32 0.48 15.62 -20.61
C PHE A 32 1.33 16.90 -20.71
N LEU A 33 1.77 17.45 -19.57
CA LEU A 33 2.60 18.67 -19.54
C LEU A 33 3.97 18.45 -20.19
N LYS A 34 4.60 17.29 -20.00
CA LYS A 34 5.86 16.94 -20.67
C LYS A 34 5.69 16.92 -22.20
N SER A 35 4.56 16.38 -22.66
CA SER A 35 4.24 16.31 -24.10
C SER A 35 4.02 17.69 -24.72
N GLN A 36 3.35 18.60 -24.00
CA GLN A 36 3.06 19.96 -24.47
C GLN A 36 4.24 20.94 -24.29
N LEU A 37 5.11 20.69 -23.31
CA LEU A 37 6.22 21.57 -22.95
C LEU A 37 7.56 20.79 -22.88
N PRO A 38 8.07 20.26 -24.00
CA PRO A 38 9.31 19.47 -24.01
C PRO A 38 10.56 20.29 -23.63
N GLY A 39 10.47 21.63 -23.66
CA GLY A 39 11.58 22.53 -23.29
C GLY A 39 11.64 22.90 -21.81
N VAL A 40 10.69 22.47 -20.97
CA VAL A 40 10.65 22.82 -19.55
C VAL A 40 11.21 21.65 -18.72
N PRO A 41 12.14 21.89 -17.78
CA PRO A 41 12.66 20.84 -16.91
C PRO A 41 11.55 20.21 -16.06
N GLU A 42 11.62 18.89 -15.86
CA GLU A 42 10.63 18.12 -15.10
C GLU A 42 10.45 18.66 -13.67
N ASN A 43 11.52 19.05 -13.00
CA ASN A 43 11.46 19.66 -11.66
C ASN A 43 10.63 20.95 -11.65
N THR A 44 10.69 21.75 -12.73
CA THR A 44 9.90 22.98 -12.86
C THR A 44 8.42 22.65 -13.09
N LEU A 45 8.10 21.58 -13.82
CA LEU A 45 6.73 21.10 -13.97
C LEU A 45 6.17 20.64 -12.62
N HIS A 46 6.90 19.78 -11.89
CA HIS A 46 6.49 19.32 -10.55
C HIS A 46 6.28 20.50 -9.58
N GLY A 47 7.21 21.45 -9.54
CA GLY A 47 7.11 22.64 -8.69
C GLY A 47 5.95 23.56 -9.08
N SER A 48 5.64 23.65 -10.38
CA SER A 48 4.48 24.41 -10.87
C SER A 48 3.17 23.73 -10.48
N VAL A 49 3.02 22.42 -10.71
CA VAL A 49 1.81 21.67 -10.30
C VAL A 49 1.65 21.68 -8.78
N TRP A 50 2.75 21.60 -8.01
CA TRP A 50 2.68 21.75 -6.56
C TRP A 50 2.18 23.15 -6.15
N SER A 51 2.67 24.20 -6.82
CA SER A 51 2.19 25.57 -6.62
C SER A 51 0.70 25.69 -6.97
N PHE A 52 0.25 25.04 -8.04
CA PHE A 52 -1.17 24.97 -8.41
C PHE A 52 -2.01 24.31 -7.31
N ARG A 53 -1.54 23.18 -6.78
CA ARG A 53 -2.17 22.48 -5.65
C ARG A 53 -2.28 23.38 -4.43
N GLN A 54 -1.23 24.13 -4.08
CA GLN A 54 -1.27 25.06 -2.94
C GLN A 54 -2.35 26.13 -3.13
N ARG A 55 -2.51 26.67 -4.34
CA ARG A 55 -3.55 27.68 -4.63
C ARG A 55 -4.97 27.12 -4.48
N ILE A 56 -5.18 25.86 -4.85
CA ILE A 56 -6.45 25.16 -4.61
C ILE A 56 -6.71 25.01 -3.11
N VAL A 57 -5.72 24.52 -2.35
CA VAL A 57 -5.84 24.31 -0.89
C VAL A 57 -6.05 25.63 -0.15
N ASN A 58 -5.39 26.70 -0.58
CA ASN A 58 -5.53 28.04 0.00
C ASN A 58 -6.85 28.73 -0.38
N GLY A 59 -7.67 28.12 -1.25
CA GLY A 59 -8.97 28.66 -1.67
C GLY A 59 -8.91 29.79 -2.70
N GLU A 60 -7.75 30.02 -3.33
CA GLU A 60 -7.59 30.99 -4.42
C GLU A 60 -8.22 30.49 -5.72
N GLU A 61 -8.24 29.17 -5.93
CA GLU A 61 -8.77 28.52 -7.13
C GLU A 61 -9.94 27.60 -6.75
N LYS A 62 -11.17 28.07 -6.97
CA LYS A 62 -12.42 27.31 -6.68
C LYS A 62 -12.91 26.45 -7.84
N GLU A 63 -12.29 26.58 -9.00
CA GLU A 63 -12.65 25.85 -10.21
C GLU A 63 -12.18 24.38 -10.16
N VAL A 64 -11.12 24.08 -9.42
CA VAL A 64 -10.54 22.73 -9.32
C VAL A 64 -10.60 22.24 -7.88
N ILE A 65 -11.01 21.00 -7.70
CA ILE A 65 -11.07 20.29 -6.43
C ILE A 65 -10.17 19.05 -6.46
N ILE A 66 -9.81 18.57 -5.27
CA ILE A 66 -8.97 17.39 -5.06
C ILE A 66 -9.79 16.41 -4.21
N PRO A 67 -10.63 15.55 -4.83
CA PRO A 67 -11.49 14.63 -4.09
C PRO A 67 -10.68 13.57 -3.33
N GLU A 68 -9.62 13.06 -3.96
CA GLU A 68 -8.68 12.11 -3.36
C GLU A 68 -7.23 12.55 -3.60
N ARG A 69 -6.29 12.02 -2.80
CA ARG A 69 -4.87 12.36 -2.93
C ARG A 69 -4.38 12.00 -4.34
N GLY A 70 -4.01 13.04 -5.10
CA GLY A 70 -3.42 12.89 -6.44
C GLY A 70 -4.43 12.86 -7.57
N ILE A 71 -5.73 13.06 -7.31
CA ILE A 71 -6.77 13.24 -8.33
C ILE A 71 -7.16 14.72 -8.37
N TYR A 72 -7.18 15.31 -9.56
CA TYR A 72 -7.65 16.68 -9.78
C TYR A 72 -8.91 16.65 -10.64
N LEU A 73 -9.93 17.40 -10.25
CA LEU A 73 -11.24 17.40 -10.90
C LEU A 73 -11.80 18.83 -10.94
N LEU A 74 -12.56 19.19 -11.98
CA LEU A 74 -13.27 20.48 -11.99
C LEU A 74 -14.49 20.44 -11.06
N SER A 75 -14.73 21.53 -10.34
CA SER A 75 -15.87 21.65 -9.41
C SER A 75 -17.23 21.54 -10.12
N GLU A 76 -17.28 21.85 -11.42
CA GLU A 76 -18.46 21.65 -12.26
C GLU A 76 -18.86 20.18 -12.38
N TYR A 77 -17.89 19.27 -12.48
CA TYR A 77 -18.12 17.83 -12.62
C TYR A 77 -18.33 17.12 -11.28
N GLN A 78 -18.06 17.78 -10.14
CA GLN A 78 -18.34 17.23 -8.81
C GLN A 78 -19.84 17.01 -8.55
N LYS A 79 -20.73 17.66 -9.30
CA LYS A 79 -22.19 17.54 -9.12
C LYS A 79 -22.78 16.23 -9.64
N GLY A 80 -22.02 15.42 -10.37
CA GLY A 80 -22.41 14.06 -10.77
C GLY A 80 -21.71 13.04 -9.87
N GLU A 81 -22.44 12.01 -9.44
CA GLU A 81 -21.87 10.88 -8.69
C GLU A 81 -20.61 10.35 -9.38
N LEU A 82 -19.47 10.46 -8.69
CA LEU A 82 -18.22 9.91 -9.18
C LEU A 82 -18.38 8.40 -9.37
N PRO A 83 -18.09 7.82 -10.56
CA PRO A 83 -18.11 6.37 -10.75
C PRO A 83 -16.99 5.66 -9.97
N PHE A 84 -16.09 6.41 -9.34
CA PHE A 84 -15.06 5.88 -8.44
C PHE A 84 -15.58 5.70 -7.02
N LYS A 85 -16.64 4.90 -6.86
CA LYS A 85 -16.81 4.18 -5.58
C LYS A 85 -15.84 3.00 -5.64
N LYS A 86 -14.57 3.26 -5.35
CA LYS A 86 -13.62 2.18 -5.09
C LYS A 86 -14.24 1.41 -3.94
N GLU A 87 -14.75 0.21 -4.20
CA GLU A 87 -15.12 -0.68 -3.12
C GLU A 87 -13.86 -0.86 -2.30
N GLU A 88 -13.80 -0.19 -1.15
CA GLU A 88 -12.75 -0.40 -0.17
C GLU A 88 -12.93 -1.83 0.31
N ILE A 89 -12.30 -2.78 -0.39
CA ILE A 89 -12.08 -4.11 0.15
C ILE A 89 -11.18 -3.86 1.35
N LYS A 90 -11.80 -3.77 2.53
CA LYS A 90 -11.11 -3.72 3.80
C LYS A 90 -10.52 -5.10 4.04
N ILE A 91 -9.42 -5.39 3.36
CA ILE A 91 -8.62 -6.58 3.62
C ILE A 91 -8.09 -6.40 5.03
N LYS A 92 -8.48 -7.30 5.94
CA LYS A 92 -8.00 -7.27 7.31
C LYS A 92 -6.74 -8.09 7.42
N GLU A 93 -5.94 -7.81 8.45
CA GLU A 93 -4.70 -8.54 8.68
C GLU A 93 -4.96 -10.05 8.90
N GLU A 94 -6.09 -10.37 9.52
CA GLU A 94 -6.51 -11.75 9.77
C GLU A 94 -6.67 -12.59 8.49
N ASP A 95 -7.01 -11.94 7.37
CA ASP A 95 -7.18 -12.61 6.08
C ASP A 95 -5.84 -13.09 5.48
N PHE A 96 -4.70 -12.65 6.04
CA PHE A 96 -3.36 -13.05 5.61
C PHE A 96 -2.79 -14.22 6.41
N TYR A 97 -3.21 -14.42 7.65
CA TYR A 97 -2.63 -15.45 8.52
C TYR A 97 -2.88 -16.87 7.99
N GLU A 98 -4.05 -17.11 7.40
CA GLU A 98 -4.40 -18.42 6.84
C GLU A 98 -3.52 -18.75 5.62
N LYS A 99 -3.32 -17.77 4.73
CA LYS A 99 -2.42 -17.91 3.57
C LYS A 99 -0.96 -18.09 4.00
N PHE A 100 -0.55 -17.44 5.09
CA PHE A 100 0.79 -17.57 5.61
C PHE A 100 1.04 -18.93 6.28
N ALA A 101 0.07 -19.47 7.02
CA ALA A 101 0.12 -20.84 7.54
C ALA A 101 0.23 -21.87 6.41
N ASP A 102 -0.55 -21.70 5.35
CA ASP A 102 -0.50 -22.54 4.15
C ASP A 102 0.88 -22.46 3.46
N TYR A 103 1.48 -21.27 3.38
CA TYR A 103 2.81 -21.06 2.81
C TYR A 103 3.90 -21.80 3.60
N LEU A 104 3.86 -21.75 4.94
CA LEU A 104 4.82 -22.46 5.80
C LEU A 104 4.77 -23.99 5.62
N VAL A 105 3.58 -24.55 5.36
CA VAL A 105 3.41 -26.00 5.17
C VAL A 105 3.68 -26.42 3.73
N LYS A 106 3.14 -25.71 2.74
CA LYS A 106 3.11 -26.18 1.33
C LYS A 106 4.30 -25.73 0.51
N GLU A 107 4.83 -24.53 0.75
CA GLU A 107 5.89 -23.95 -0.09
C GLU A 107 7.26 -24.08 0.56
N LEU A 108 7.36 -23.77 1.86
CA LEU A 108 8.60 -23.88 2.61
C LEU A 108 8.86 -25.29 3.15
N GLU A 109 7.81 -26.10 3.33
CA GLU A 109 7.86 -27.43 3.97
C GLU A 109 8.56 -27.43 5.35
N GLU A 110 8.70 -26.26 5.98
CA GLU A 110 9.36 -26.08 7.28
C GLU A 110 8.49 -26.62 8.43
N CYS A 111 7.17 -26.74 8.22
CA CYS A 111 6.22 -27.22 9.21
C CYS A 111 5.33 -28.32 8.63
N THR A 112 5.08 -29.38 9.40
CA THR A 112 4.09 -30.42 9.02
C THR A 112 2.65 -29.93 9.21
N LYS A 113 2.45 -29.04 10.18
CA LYS A 113 1.16 -28.43 10.46
C LYS A 113 1.36 -27.00 10.94
N ALA A 114 0.57 -26.06 10.41
CA ALA A 114 0.52 -24.68 10.88
C ALA A 114 -0.91 -24.28 11.24
N ILE A 115 -1.06 -23.39 12.22
CA ILE A 115 -2.34 -22.84 12.67
C ILE A 115 -2.20 -21.32 12.77
N SER A 116 -3.09 -20.60 12.11
CA SER A 116 -3.24 -19.15 12.28
C SER A 116 -3.89 -18.85 13.62
N LEU A 117 -3.16 -18.22 14.54
CA LEU A 117 -3.68 -17.85 15.84
C LEU A 117 -4.35 -16.49 15.80
N GLY A 118 -3.62 -15.45 15.34
CA GLY A 118 -4.06 -14.07 15.16
C GLY A 118 -4.64 -13.37 16.40
N GLY A 119 -4.31 -12.09 16.58
CA GLY A 119 -4.90 -11.23 17.60
C GLY A 119 -4.52 -11.56 19.06
N ASN A 120 -4.98 -10.74 20.01
CA ASN A 120 -4.67 -10.87 21.44
C ASN A 120 -5.48 -11.99 22.12
N ARG A 121 -5.30 -13.24 21.69
CA ARG A 121 -6.02 -14.40 22.25
C ARG A 121 -5.52 -14.80 23.62
N PHE A 122 -4.23 -14.62 23.91
CA PHE A 122 -3.64 -15.05 25.17
C PHE A 122 -3.78 -14.01 26.30
N GLN A 123 -4.28 -12.79 26.02
CA GLN A 123 -4.50 -11.70 27.02
C GLN A 123 -3.27 -11.33 27.87
N ASP A 124 -2.09 -11.84 27.52
CA ASP A 124 -0.82 -11.61 28.19
C ASP A 124 0.02 -10.56 27.47
N LYS A 125 0.94 -9.93 28.22
CA LYS A 125 1.82 -8.85 27.74
C LYS A 125 2.93 -9.31 26.79
N TRP A 126 3.05 -10.62 26.57
CA TRP A 126 4.01 -11.24 25.66
C TRP A 126 3.24 -11.83 24.48
N GLY A 127 3.57 -11.34 23.28
CA GLY A 127 2.71 -11.36 22.10
C GLY A 127 2.25 -12.75 21.67
N THR A 128 0.94 -12.87 21.42
CA THR A 128 0.38 -14.01 20.69
C THR A 128 1.02 -14.03 19.29
N PRO A 129 1.74 -15.09 18.91
CA PRO A 129 2.32 -15.17 17.57
C PRO A 129 1.20 -15.29 16.54
N ASP A 130 1.42 -14.74 15.35
CA ASP A 130 0.38 -14.67 14.32
C ASP A 130 0.07 -16.06 13.74
N VAL A 131 1.12 -16.84 13.51
CA VAL A 131 1.03 -18.23 13.06
C VAL A 131 1.97 -19.11 13.88
N LEU A 132 1.46 -20.26 14.34
CA LEU A 132 2.25 -21.31 14.97
C LEU A 132 2.36 -22.52 14.04
N GLY A 133 3.60 -22.90 13.74
CA GLY A 133 3.95 -24.13 13.06
C GLY A 133 4.50 -25.17 14.03
N VAL A 134 4.18 -26.44 13.79
CA VAL A 134 4.78 -27.58 14.49
C VAL A 134 5.23 -28.63 13.49
N TYR A 135 6.35 -29.26 13.79
CA TYR A 135 6.79 -30.45 13.08
C TYR A 135 6.23 -31.69 13.79
N LYS A 136 5.29 -32.40 13.15
CA LYS A 136 4.65 -33.58 13.73
C LYS A 136 5.05 -34.82 12.95
N PHE A 137 5.90 -35.65 13.55
CA PHE A 137 6.26 -36.96 13.02
C PHE A 137 5.07 -37.92 13.04
N SER A 138 5.01 -38.81 12.05
CA SER A 138 4.01 -39.88 12.01
C SER A 138 4.21 -40.83 13.19
N GLU A 139 3.14 -41.30 13.81
CA GLU A 139 3.19 -42.28 14.92
C GLU A 139 3.83 -43.62 14.51
N ALA A 140 3.98 -43.86 13.20
CA ALA A 140 4.63 -45.04 12.63
C ALA A 140 6.16 -44.92 12.54
N GLU A 141 6.76 -43.75 12.78
CA GLU A 141 8.20 -43.55 12.64
C GLU A 141 8.97 -43.94 13.92
N PRO A 142 10.03 -44.77 13.81
CA PRO A 142 10.77 -45.26 14.97
C PRO A 142 11.70 -44.21 15.61
N ILE A 143 12.06 -43.15 14.88
CA ILE A 143 12.93 -42.07 15.37
C ILE A 143 12.07 -40.81 15.49
N ARG A 144 11.97 -40.26 16.69
CA ARG A 144 11.26 -39.02 16.99
C ARG A 144 12.29 -38.00 17.49
N PRO A 145 12.73 -37.04 16.66
CA PRO A 145 13.53 -35.94 17.17
C PRO A 145 12.68 -35.07 18.11
N PRO A 146 13.31 -34.21 18.93
CA PRO A 146 12.60 -33.35 19.88
C PRO A 146 11.56 -32.47 19.17
N LEU A 147 10.49 -32.14 19.89
CA LEU A 147 9.42 -31.31 19.37
C LEU A 147 9.96 -29.89 19.07
N GLU A 148 9.86 -29.49 17.80
CA GLU A 148 10.22 -28.14 17.35
C GLU A 148 8.95 -27.33 17.12
N ILE A 149 8.89 -26.15 17.74
CA ILE A 149 7.81 -25.17 17.55
C ILE A 149 8.38 -24.03 16.75
N VAL A 150 7.72 -23.69 15.65
CA VAL A 150 8.06 -22.54 14.81
C VAL A 150 7.03 -21.46 15.08
N SER A 151 7.52 -20.33 15.60
CA SER A 151 6.71 -19.13 15.79
C SER A 151 7.01 -18.13 14.68
N ALA A 152 5.97 -17.59 14.04
CA ALA A 152 6.13 -16.63 12.96
C ALA A 152 5.24 -15.39 13.17
N ILE A 153 5.85 -14.21 12.97
CA ILE A 153 5.20 -12.90 13.12
C ILE A 153 5.14 -12.23 11.75
N HIS A 154 3.95 -11.76 11.36
CA HIS A 154 3.79 -10.96 10.16
C HIS A 154 4.08 -9.49 10.48
N GLN A 155 5.09 -8.89 9.84
CA GLN A 155 5.37 -7.46 9.95
C GLN A 155 5.19 -6.77 8.59
N PRO A 156 4.26 -5.81 8.44
CA PRO A 156 4.09 -5.09 7.19
C PRO A 156 5.30 -4.20 6.91
N ALA A 157 5.83 -4.28 5.68
CA ALA A 157 7.08 -3.67 5.22
C ALA A 157 7.18 -2.13 5.27
N ALA A 158 6.18 -1.44 5.84
CA ALA A 158 6.13 0.02 5.88
C ALA A 158 6.92 0.66 7.04
N THR A 159 7.36 -0.11 8.02
CA THR A 159 8.02 0.42 9.23
C THR A 159 9.52 0.65 9.09
N TYR A 160 10.20 0.06 8.11
CA TYR A 160 11.62 0.27 7.87
C TYR A 160 11.91 0.36 6.37
N GLY A 161 12.42 1.51 5.91
CA GLY A 161 12.66 1.85 4.50
C GLY A 161 13.80 1.08 3.83
N PHE A 162 13.80 -0.24 3.91
CA PHE A 162 14.71 -1.12 3.19
C PHE A 162 13.92 -2.15 2.38
N PRO A 163 14.32 -2.43 1.12
CA PRO A 163 13.73 -3.53 0.37
C PRO A 163 14.22 -4.86 0.95
N ALA A 164 13.26 -5.74 1.22
CA ALA A 164 13.44 -7.18 1.43
C ALA A 164 14.17 -7.67 2.71
N ARG A 165 13.37 -8.23 3.63
CA ARG A 165 13.33 -9.67 3.94
C ARG A 165 12.19 -9.87 4.94
N PHE A 166 11.28 -10.81 4.67
CA PHE A 166 10.44 -11.37 5.73
C PHE A 166 11.42 -11.94 6.77
N PHE A 167 11.56 -11.26 7.91
CA PHE A 167 12.36 -11.77 9.01
C PHE A 167 11.50 -12.82 9.73
N LEU A 168 11.58 -14.05 9.23
CA LEU A 168 11.10 -15.21 9.95
C LEU A 168 12.09 -15.45 11.10
N CYS A 169 11.75 -14.98 12.29
CA CYS A 169 12.53 -15.28 13.49
C CYS A 169 12.07 -16.65 14.01
N ILE A 170 12.63 -17.73 13.45
CA ILE A 170 12.44 -19.08 13.99
C ILE A 170 13.26 -19.18 15.28
N GLU A 171 12.63 -18.94 16.43
CA GLU A 171 13.22 -19.33 17.72
C GLU A 171 13.02 -20.84 17.91
N GLN A 172 14.05 -21.63 17.60
CA GLN A 172 14.11 -23.04 17.97
C GLN A 172 14.38 -23.14 19.47
N GLU A 173 13.32 -23.17 20.29
CA GLU A 173 13.42 -23.63 21.67
C GLU A 173 13.15 -25.14 21.71
N SER A 174 14.23 -25.92 21.81
CA SER A 174 14.13 -27.34 22.16
C SER A 174 13.75 -27.46 23.64
N VAL A 175 12.45 -27.57 23.91
CA VAL A 175 11.94 -27.82 25.27
C VAL A 175 12.15 -29.30 25.59
N LEU A 176 13.26 -29.60 26.29
CA LEU A 176 13.46 -30.88 26.97
C LEU A 176 12.51 -30.91 28.17
N PHE A 177 11.46 -31.74 28.08
CA PHE A 177 10.64 -32.15 29.23
C PHE A 177 11.32 -33.27 30.02
#